data_AF-A0A2N8NAR1-F1
#
_entry.id   AF-A0A2N8NAR1-F1
#
_cell.length_a   1.000
_cell.length_b   1.000
_cell.length_c   1.000
_cell.angle_alpha   90.00
_cell.angle_beta   90.00
_cell.angle_gamma   90.00
#
_symmetry.space_group_name_H-M   'P 1'
#
loop_
_entity.id
_entity.type
_entity.pdbx_description
1 polymer ?
#
loop_
_entity_poly.entity_id
_entity_poly.type
_entity_poly.pdbx_seq_one_letter_code
_entity_poly.pdbx_strand_id
1 'polypeptide(L)' 'MIPQAEPLTERLFDHVLFSSHTKVRLTDGHEYPIEAVDFELREVKYYNDNDAPIWVPVKRIAAVV' A
#
# COMPACT_ATOMS: atom_id res chain seq x y z
N MET A 1 -11.92 8.45 17.84
CA MET A 1 -10.86 9.07 17.01
C MET A 1 -10.51 8.09 15.91
N ILE A 2 -11.08 8.29 14.71
CA ILE A 2 -10.67 7.50 13.54
C ILE A 2 -9.35 8.13 13.10
N PRO A 3 -8.23 7.40 13.01
CA PRO A 3 -7.02 7.97 12.44
C PRO A 3 -7.38 8.43 11.03
N GLN A 4 -7.28 9.73 10.80
CA GLN A 4 -7.43 10.33 9.50
C GLN A 4 -6.46 9.58 8.58
N ALA A 5 -7.01 8.81 7.63
CA ALA A 5 -6.20 8.18 6.59
C ALA A 5 -5.56 9.31 5.80
N GLU A 6 -4.35 9.69 6.18
CA GLU A 6 -3.56 10.64 5.42
C GLU A 6 -3.29 9.99 4.06
N PRO A 7 -3.52 10.70 2.93
CA PRO A 7 -3.14 10.18 1.64
C PRO A 7 -1.66 9.79 1.69
N LEU A 8 -1.33 8.59 1.18
CA LEU A 8 0.00 8.04 1.29
C LEU A 8 0.99 8.98 0.58
N THR A 9 1.61 9.84 1.38
CA THR A 9 2.54 10.85 0.87
C THR A 9 3.85 10.15 0.57
N GLU A 10 4.61 10.67 -0.39
CA GLU A 10 5.94 10.19 -0.77
C GLU A 10 6.85 9.90 0.43
N ARG A 11 6.78 10.74 1.47
CA ARG A 11 7.53 10.57 2.73
C ARG A 11 7.00 9.44 3.60
N LEU A 12 5.68 9.25 3.62
CA LEU A 12 5.07 8.16 4.37
C LEU A 12 5.37 6.82 3.70
N PHE A 13 5.43 6.78 2.36
CA PHE A 13 5.86 5.63 1.58
C PHE A 13 7.33 5.26 1.81
N ASP A 14 8.24 6.24 1.83
CA ASP A 14 9.64 6.04 2.21
C ASP A 14 9.79 5.51 3.65
N HIS A 15 8.90 5.96 4.55
CA HIS A 15 8.80 5.48 5.93
C HIS A 15 7.97 4.22 6.13
N VAL A 16 7.25 3.72 5.10
CA VAL A 16 6.54 2.44 5.15
C VAL A 16 7.61 1.36 5.12
N LEU A 17 8.13 1.12 6.30
CA LEU A 17 9.04 0.04 6.61
C LEU A 17 8.26 -1.26 6.40
N PHE A 18 8.95 -2.24 5.80
CA PHE A 18 8.57 -3.65 5.66
C PHE A 18 8.32 -4.35 7.02
N SER A 19 7.59 -3.72 7.93
CA SER A 19 6.97 -4.44 9.02
C SER A 19 6.07 -5.48 8.36
N SER A 20 6.30 -6.76 8.66
CA SER A 20 5.66 -7.91 7.99
C SER A 20 4.13 -7.93 8.08
N HIS A 21 3.50 -6.87 8.60
CA HIS A 21 2.07 -6.68 8.77
C HIS A 21 1.52 -5.42 8.07
N THR A 22 2.34 -4.67 7.33
CA THR A 22 1.86 -3.49 6.62
C THR A 22 0.84 -3.90 5.55
N LYS A 23 -0.38 -3.40 5.68
CA LYS A 23 -1.44 -3.59 4.69
C LYS A 23 -1.72 -2.29 3.96
N VAL A 24 -2.12 -2.38 2.70
CA VAL A 24 -2.58 -1.23 1.92
C VAL A 24 -4.07 -1.37 1.72
N ARG A 25 -4.78 -0.29 2.04
CA ARG A 25 -6.16 -0.11 1.62
C ARG A 25 -6.17 0.62 0.29
N LEU A 26 -6.67 -0.03 -0.74
CA LEU A 26 -6.87 0.58 -2.05
C LEU A 26 -8.01 1.59 -2.01
N THR A 27 -8.07 2.48 -3.01
CA THR A 27 -9.22 3.39 -3.21
C THR A 27 -10.54 2.66 -3.42
N ASP A 28 -10.48 1.39 -3.84
CA ASP A 28 -11.63 0.50 -3.98
C ASP A 28 -12.16 -0.01 -2.62
N GLY A 29 -11.44 0.27 -1.52
CA GLY A 29 -11.82 -0.11 -0.16
C GLY A 29 -11.26 -1.45 0.31
N HIS A 30 -10.68 -2.25 -0.58
CA HIS A 30 -10.04 -3.52 -0.28
C HIS A 30 -8.67 -3.36 0.37
N GLU A 31 -8.35 -4.25 1.31
CA GLU A 31 -7.09 -4.26 2.05
C GLU A 31 -6.24 -5.47 1.66
N TYR A 32 -5.02 -5.23 1.19
CA TYR A 32 -4.08 -6.29 0.81
C TYR A 32 -2.76 -6.15 1.55
N PRO A 33 -2.12 -7.26 1.96
CA PRO A 33 -0.76 -7.22 2.49
C PRO A 33 0.22 -6.80 1.39
N ILE A 34 1.15 -5.90 1.73
CA ILE A 34 2.23 -5.53 0.81
C ILE A 34 3.29 -6.62 0.81
N GLU A 35 3.65 -7.08 -0.38
CA GLU A 35 4.71 -8.09 -0.57
C GLU A 35 6.03 -7.47 -0.98
N ALA A 36 5.98 -6.44 -1.82
CA ALA A 36 7.16 -5.71 -2.27
C ALA A 36 6.82 -4.26 -2.54
N VAL A 37 7.84 -3.41 -2.54
CA VAL A 37 7.73 -1.99 -2.81
C VAL A 37 8.77 -1.61 -3.85
N ASP A 38 8.35 -0.91 -4.88
CA ASP A 38 9.23 -0.30 -5.86
C ASP A 38 9.39 1.18 -5.52
N PHE A 39 10.60 1.58 -5.12
CA PHE A 39 10.90 2.96 -4.72
C PHE A 39 11.13 3.89 -5.92
N GLU A 40 11.55 3.36 -7.07
CA GLU A 40 11.81 4.15 -8.28
C GLU A 40 10.50 4.59 -8.93
N LEU A 41 9.55 3.66 -9.04
CA LEU A 41 8.22 3.88 -9.61
C LEU A 41 7.17 4.25 -8.56
N ARG A 42 7.48 4.11 -7.27
CA ARG A 42 6.58 4.34 -6.13
C ARG A 42 5.32 3.50 -6.26
N GLU A 43 5.54 2.21 -6.40
CA GLU A 43 4.50 1.20 -6.53
C GLU A 43 4.60 0.18 -5.40
N VAL A 44 3.47 -0.40 -5.01
CA VAL A 44 3.41 -1.54 -4.10
C VAL A 44 2.95 -2.76 -4.87
N LYS A 45 3.59 -3.89 -4.58
CA LYS A 45 3.16 -5.20 -5.02
C LYS A 45 2.31 -5.84 -3.93
N TYR A 46 1.15 -6.33 -4.30
CA TYR A 46 0.33 -7.21 -3.46
C TYR A 46 -0.17 -8.40 -4.28
N TYR A 47 -0.56 -9.48 -3.60
CA TYR A 47 -1.31 -10.57 -4.23
C TYR A 47 -2.81 -10.34 -4.02
N ASN A 48 -3.58 -10.41 -5.09
CA ASN A 48 -5.04 -10.42 -4.99
C ASN A 48 -5.54 -11.80 -4.51
N ASP A 49 -6.86 -11.96 -4.34
CA ASP A 49 -7.49 -13.24 -3.95
C ASP A 49 -7.21 -14.41 -4.92
N ASN A 50 -6.69 -14.14 -6.12
CA ASN A 50 -6.31 -15.16 -7.11
C ASN A 50 -4.80 -15.48 -7.09
N ASP A 51 -4.06 -15.03 -6.08
CA ASP A 51 -2.60 -15.17 -6.00
C ASP A 51 -1.88 -14.52 -7.20
N ALA A 52 -2.52 -13.56 -7.86
CA ALA A 52 -1.91 -12.84 -8.97
C ALA A 52 -1.13 -11.64 -8.43
N PRO A 53 0.16 -11.50 -8.78
CA PRO A 53 0.95 -10.35 -8.36
C PRO A 53 0.49 -9.10 -9.11
N ILE A 54 0.05 -8.09 -8.36
CA ILE A 54 -0.38 -6.80 -8.91
C ILE A 54 0.52 -5.70 -8.36
N TRP A 55 1.06 -4.89 -9.26
CA TRP A 55 1.73 -3.64 -8.93
C TRP A 55 0.73 -2.50 -9.03
N VAL A 56 0.61 -1.71 -7.97
CA VAL A 56 -0.21 -0.50 -7.99
C VAL A 56 0.58 0.70 -7.49
N PRO A 57 0.45 1.84 -8.17
CA PRO A 57 1.11 3.06 -7.74
C PRO A 57 0.47 3.60 -6.46
N VAL A 58 1.27 4.24 -5.60
CA VAL A 58 0.81 4.81 -4.33
C VAL A 58 -0.40 5.74 -4.45
N LYS A 59 -0.56 6.41 -5.60
CA LYS A 59 -1.73 7.24 -5.92
C LYS A 59 -3.07 6.49 -5.92
N ARG A 60 -3.05 5.15 -5.99
CA ARG A 60 -4.22 4.26 -5.90
C ARG A 60 -4.40 3.63 -4.52
N ILE A 61 -3.52 3.95 -3.57
CA ILE A 61 -3.61 3.54 -2.18
C ILE A 61 -4.34 4.63 -1.42
N ALA A 62 -5.46 4.29 -0.81
CA ALA A 62 -6.22 5.19 0.04
C ALA A 62 -5.59 5.33 1.43
N ALA A 63 -5.04 4.24 1.98
CA ALA A 63 -4.39 4.24 3.29
C ALA A 63 -3.39 3.09 3.41
N VAL A 64 -2.44 3.22 4.32
CA VAL A 64 -1.67 2.09 4.87
C VAL A 64 -2.20 1.81 6.28
N VAL A 65 -2.40 0.53 6.59
CA VAL A 65 -3.01 0.00 7.82
C VAL A 65 -2.01 -0.88 8.56
#